data_AF-A0A9D5C8Y5-F1
#
_entry.id   AF-A0A9D5C8Y5-F1
#
_cell.length_a   1.000
_cell.length_b   1.000
_cell.length_c   1.000
_cell.angle_alpha   90.00
_cell.angle_beta   90.00
_cell.angle_gamma   90.00
#
_symmetry.space_group_name_H-M   'P 1'
#
loop_
_entity.id
_entity.type
_entity.pdbx_description
1 polymer ?
#
loop_
_entity_poly.entity_id
_entity_poly.type
_entity_poly.pdbx_seq_one_letter_code
_entity_poly.pdbx_strand_id
1 'polypeptide(L)'
;MVVVGSEGLDGLLVSPTECEAVDQKDVTAIVSTVKRALKDYNTPAFAKMIQNCMDQAFSWKVPVEKWEETLLSPEVAGNELVIEGEETALLAKENVATS
;
A
#
# COMPACT_ATOMS: atom_id res chain seq x y z
N MET A 1 -8.23 13.99 23.66
CA MET A 1 -8.71 12.59 23.61
C MET A 1 -10.21 12.64 23.47
N VAL A 2 -10.72 12.37 22.27
CA VAL A 2 -12.16 12.13 22.05
C VAL A 2 -12.24 10.72 21.50
N VAL A 3 -12.62 9.79 22.35
CA VAL A 3 -12.96 8.42 21.96
C VAL A 3 -14.49 8.39 21.88
N VAL A 4 -15.03 8.11 20.70
CA VAL A 4 -16.44 7.71 20.55
C VAL A 4 -16.47 6.46 19.68
N GLY A 5 -16.84 5.35 20.30
CA GLY A 5 -17.17 4.08 19.66
C GLY A 5 -18.20 3.37 20.54
N SER A 6 -19.43 3.31 20.03
CA SER A 6 -20.68 2.91 20.66
C SER A 6 -20.84 1.39 20.88
N GLU A 7 -21.62 1.01 21.88
CA GLU A 7 -22.02 -0.37 22.21
C GLU A 7 -22.73 -1.07 21.03
N GLY A 8 -22.33 -2.29 20.70
CA GLY A 8 -22.94 -3.13 19.66
C GLY A 8 -24.26 -3.75 20.11
N LEU A 9 -25.33 -3.53 19.33
CA LEU A 9 -26.69 -4.06 19.50
C LEU A 9 -26.91 -5.37 18.72
N ASP A 10 -26.12 -6.41 18.96
CA ASP A 10 -26.34 -7.72 18.31
C ASP A 10 -25.77 -8.94 19.05
N GLY A 11 -25.23 -8.79 20.27
CA GLY A 11 -24.82 -9.93 21.09
C GLY A 11 -23.60 -10.71 20.57
N LEU A 12 -22.91 -10.21 19.53
CA LEU A 12 -21.60 -10.69 19.16
C LEU A 12 -20.56 -10.03 20.08
N LEU A 13 -19.67 -10.83 20.67
CA LEU A 13 -18.48 -10.34 21.38
C LEU A 13 -17.54 -9.68 20.36
N VAL A 14 -17.81 -8.41 20.00
CA VAL A 14 -16.80 -7.53 19.42
C VAL A 14 -15.85 -7.23 20.57
N SER A 15 -14.71 -7.94 20.60
CA SER A 15 -13.63 -7.58 21.51
C SER A 15 -13.35 -6.08 21.33
N PRO A 16 -13.34 -5.27 22.41
CA PRO A 16 -13.05 -3.86 22.28
C PRO A 16 -11.65 -3.73 21.65
N THR A 17 -11.61 -3.33 20.38
CA THR A 17 -10.35 -2.99 19.73
C THR A 17 -9.88 -1.72 20.41
N GLU A 18 -8.78 -1.80 21.16
CA GLU A 18 -8.09 -0.60 21.60
C GLU A 18 -7.68 0.16 20.34
N CYS A 19 -8.40 1.23 20.01
CA CYS A 19 -8.00 2.11 18.92
C CYS A 19 -6.66 2.73 19.30
N GLU A 20 -5.60 2.33 18.60
CA GLU A 20 -4.29 2.97 18.67
C GLU A 20 -4.49 4.49 18.55
N ALA A 21 -3.99 5.24 19.53
CA ALA A 21 -4.11 6.68 19.51
C ALA A 21 -3.26 7.22 18.35
N VAL A 22 -3.87 8.07 17.52
CA VAL A 22 -3.13 8.76 16.45
C VAL A 22 -2.06 9.66 17.08
N ASP A 23 -0.80 9.48 16.68
CA ASP A 23 0.29 10.37 17.13
C ASP A 23 0.03 11.79 16.61
N GLN A 24 -0.03 12.73 17.56
CA GLN A 24 -0.25 14.13 17.26
C GLN A 24 0.84 14.73 16.36
N LYS A 25 2.07 14.19 16.41
CA LYS A 25 3.19 14.59 15.54
C LYS A 25 2.88 14.30 14.07
N ASP A 26 2.30 13.14 13.78
CA ASP A 26 1.92 12.76 12.42
C ASP A 26 0.83 13.67 11.88
N VAL A 27 -0.17 13.99 12.72
CA VAL A 27 -1.22 14.96 12.36
C VAL A 27 -0.60 16.32 12.01
N THR A 28 0.34 16.82 12.81
CA THR A 28 1.04 18.07 12.53
C THR A 28 1.87 18.00 11.24
N ALA A 29 2.57 16.90 11.00
CA ALA A 29 3.36 16.69 9.80
C ALA A 29 2.49 16.70 8.53
N ILE A 30 1.37 15.98 8.54
CA ILE A 30 0.39 15.95 7.44
C ILE A 30 -0.17 17.34 7.18
N VAL A 31 -0.68 18.02 8.20
CA VAL A 31 -1.27 19.37 8.06
C VAL A 31 -0.26 20.36 7.48
N SER A 32 0.99 20.34 7.98
CA SER A 32 2.04 21.22 7.48
C SER A 32 2.39 20.95 6.01
N THR A 33 2.39 19.67 5.62
CA THR A 33 2.71 19.24 4.26
C THR A 33 1.59 19.59 3.28
N VAL A 34 0.33 19.39 3.66
CA VAL A 34 -0.83 19.80 2.85
C VAL A 34 -0.85 21.30 2.65
N LYS A 35 -0.61 22.10 3.70
CA LYS A 35 -0.50 23.56 3.58
C LYS A 35 0.62 23.99 2.63
N ARG A 36 1.76 23.29 2.63
CA ARG A 36 2.86 23.55 1.70
C ARG A 36 2.44 23.21 0.27
N ALA A 37 1.89 22.03 0.03
CA ALA A 37 1.44 21.60 -1.30
C ALA A 37 0.40 22.56 -1.91
N LEU A 38 -0.52 23.08 -1.10
CA LEU A 38 -1.53 24.07 -1.54
C LEU A 38 -0.92 25.38 -2.01
N LYS A 39 0.26 25.78 -1.53
CA LYS A 39 0.95 26.99 -2.00
C LYS A 39 1.46 26.84 -3.44
N ASP A 40 1.80 25.61 -3.83
CA ASP A 40 2.31 25.32 -5.16
C ASP A 40 1.19 25.04 -6.17
N TYR A 41 -0.03 24.79 -5.71
CA TYR A 41 -1.18 24.48 -6.58
C TYR A 41 -1.44 25.57 -7.62
N ASN A 42 -1.70 25.15 -8.87
CA ASN A 42 -1.93 26.03 -10.02
C ASN A 42 -0.76 26.98 -10.38
N THR A 43 0.46 26.67 -9.92
CA THR A 43 1.68 27.39 -10.33
C THR A 43 2.41 26.66 -11.47
N PRO A 44 3.35 27.31 -12.17
CA PRO A 44 4.22 26.63 -13.14
C PRO A 44 5.04 25.49 -12.53
N ALA A 45 5.40 25.60 -11.24
CA ALA A 45 6.08 24.53 -10.52
C ALA A 45 5.17 23.29 -10.39
N PHE A 46 3.87 23.48 -10.14
CA PHE A 46 2.91 22.38 -10.11
C PHE A 46 2.71 21.71 -11.47
N ALA A 47 2.63 22.49 -12.55
CA ALA A 47 2.60 21.93 -13.90
C ALA A 47 3.85 21.07 -14.19
N LYS A 48 5.03 21.54 -13.76
CA LYS A 48 6.28 20.77 -13.88
C LYS A 48 6.27 19.51 -13.02
N MET A 49 5.74 19.57 -11.79
CA MET A 49 5.57 18.38 -10.95
C MET A 49 4.65 17.35 -11.60
N ILE A 50 3.55 17.78 -12.25
CA ILE A 50 2.68 16.88 -13.00
C ILE A 50 3.46 16.16 -14.11
N GLN A 51 4.19 16.90 -14.94
CA GLN A 51 4.97 16.28 -16.03
C GLN A 51 6.01 15.31 -15.49
N ASN A 52 6.77 15.70 -14.45
CA ASN A 52 7.72 14.82 -13.78
C ASN A 52 7.05 13.54 -13.23
N CYS A 53 5.79 13.60 -12.77
CA CYS A 53 5.05 12.42 -12.32
C CYS A 53 4.60 11.52 -13.47
N MET A 54 4.17 12.11 -14.59
CA MET A 54 3.75 11.36 -15.78
C MET A 54 4.91 10.71 -16.52
N ASP A 55 6.10 11.33 -16.48
CA ASP A 55 7.31 10.84 -17.14
C ASP A 55 8.03 9.72 -16.36
N GLN A 56 7.54 9.37 -15.16
CA GLN A 56 8.11 8.28 -14.38
C GLN A 56 7.81 6.91 -15.00
N ALA A 57 8.84 6.09 -15.11
CA ALA A 57 8.72 4.72 -15.61
C ALA A 57 8.20 3.77 -14.52
N PHE A 58 6.90 3.79 -14.24
CA PHE A 58 6.24 2.88 -13.29
C PHE A 58 5.88 1.52 -13.90
N SER A 59 6.86 0.85 -14.51
CA SER A 59 6.68 -0.50 -15.05
C SER A 59 7.25 -1.57 -14.13
N TRP A 60 6.68 -2.76 -14.17
CA TRP A 60 7.20 -3.93 -13.46
C TRP A 60 8.47 -4.53 -14.07
N LYS A 61 8.94 -4.05 -15.23
CA LYS A 61 10.10 -4.64 -15.95
C LYS A 61 11.34 -4.74 -15.05
N VAL A 62 11.78 -3.60 -14.51
CA VAL A 62 12.97 -3.54 -13.65
C VAL A 62 12.73 -4.14 -12.26
N PRO A 63 11.58 -3.92 -11.59
CA PRO A 63 11.29 -4.60 -10.33
C PRO A 63 11.30 -6.13 -10.44
N VAL A 64 10.73 -6.71 -11.50
CA VAL A 64 10.70 -8.17 -11.70
C VAL A 64 12.10 -8.75 -11.86
N GLU A 65 12.94 -8.15 -12.70
CA GLU A 65 14.34 -8.59 -12.87
C GLU A 65 15.11 -8.62 -11.54
N LYS A 66 14.91 -7.62 -10.67
CA LYS A 66 15.54 -7.59 -9.33
C LYS A 66 15.00 -8.67 -8.39
N TRP A 67 13.70 -8.94 -8.45
CA TRP A 67 13.10 -10.03 -7.68
C TRP A 67 13.62 -11.38 -8.16
N GLU A 68 13.70 -11.60 -9.46
CA GLU A 68 14.26 -12.82 -10.05
C GLU A 68 15.72 -13.03 -9.64
N GLU A 69 16.56 -11.99 -9.74
CA GLU A 69 17.95 -12.05 -9.27
C GLU A 69 18.03 -12.43 -7.79
N THR A 70 17.19 -11.81 -6.94
CA THR A 70 17.19 -12.07 -5.50
C THR A 70 16.72 -13.48 -5.17
N LEU A 71 15.66 -13.97 -5.82
CA LEU A 71 15.05 -15.27 -5.55
C LEU A 71 15.85 -16.43 -6.14
N LEU A 72 16.55 -16.21 -7.26
CA LEU A 72 17.36 -17.23 -7.94
C LEU A 72 18.84 -17.19 -7.52
N SER A 73 19.25 -16.21 -6.70
CA SER A 73 20.60 -16.17 -6.15
C SER A 73 20.83 -17.29 -5.13
N PRO A 74 21.97 -18.00 -5.19
CA PRO A 74 22.23 -19.20 -4.40
C PRO A 74 22.39 -19.00 -2.89
N GLU A 75 22.21 -17.78 -2.36
CA GLU A 75 22.18 -17.54 -0.91
C GLU A 75 20.91 -18.15 -0.23
N VAL A 76 19.93 -18.56 -1.03
CA VAL A 76 18.74 -19.34 -0.60
C VAL A 76 18.82 -20.82 -1.06
N ALA A 77 19.97 -21.33 -1.50
CA ALA A 77 20.14 -22.75 -1.84
C ALA A 77 20.41 -23.63 -0.59
N GLY A 78 19.72 -23.36 0.51
CA GLY A 78 19.93 -24.00 1.82
C GLY A 78 18.67 -24.57 2.48
N ASN A 79 17.51 -24.53 1.83
CA ASN A 79 16.30 -25.19 2.30
C ASN A 79 15.65 -26.02 1.19
N GLU A 80 15.79 -27.33 1.31
CA GLU A 80 14.99 -28.29 0.54
C GLU A 80 13.51 -28.10 0.92
N LEU A 81 12.80 -27.28 0.16
CA LEU A 81 11.36 -27.07 0.30
C LEU A 81 10.62 -28.11 -0.55
N VAL A 82 10.30 -29.24 0.08
CA VAL A 82 9.22 -30.13 -0.38
C VAL A 82 7.90 -29.41 -0.13
N ILE A 83 7.45 -28.61 -1.10
CA ILE A 83 6.06 -28.18 -1.18
C ILE A 83 5.65 -28.31 -2.66
N GLU A 84 4.88 -29.35 -2.97
CA GLU A 84 4.01 -29.35 -4.15
C GLU A 84 3.00 -28.21 -3.98
N GLY A 85 3.37 -27.02 -4.44
CA GLY A 85 2.47 -25.90 -4.58
C GLY A 85 1.64 -26.12 -5.83
N GLU A 86 0.41 -26.59 -5.65
CA GLU A 86 -0.62 -26.57 -6.70
C GLU A 86 -0.74 -25.13 -7.24
N GLU A 87 -0.55 -25.00 -8.56
CA GLU A 87 -0.55 -23.74 -9.29
C GLU A 87 -1.88 -23.00 -9.13
N THR A 88 -1.93 -22.00 -8.23
CA THR A 88 -3.09 -21.10 -8.10
C THR A 88 -3.15 -20.04 -9.22
N ALA A 89 -2.87 -20.41 -10.46
CA ALA A 89 -3.06 -19.53 -11.62
C ALA A 89 -4.55 -19.44 -12.05
N LEU A 90 -5.40 -20.38 -11.63
CA LEU A 90 -6.78 -20.46 -12.10
C LEU A 90 -7.74 -19.43 -11.48
N LEU A 91 -7.47 -18.91 -10.28
CA LEU A 91 -8.42 -18.03 -9.58
C LEU A 91 -8.41 -16.56 -10.07
N ALA A 92 -7.39 -16.14 -10.82
CA ALA A 92 -7.32 -14.78 -11.35
C ALA A 92 -8.23 -14.53 -12.57
N LYS A 93 -8.77 -15.59 -13.20
CA LYS A 93 -9.51 -15.49 -14.47
C LYS A 93 -11.02 -15.36 -14.31
N GLU A 94 -11.58 -15.54 -13.10
CA GLU A 94 -13.05 -15.55 -12.91
C GLU A 94 -13.65 -14.17 -12.58
N ASN A 95 -12.85 -13.20 -12.12
CA ASN A 95 -13.39 -11.89 -11.70
C ASN A 95 -13.41 -10.82 -12.82
N VAL A 96 -13.66 -11.21 -14.08
CA VAL A 96 -14.06 -10.24 -15.12
C VAL A 96 -15.54 -9.92 -14.91
N ALA A 97 -15.79 -8.83 -14.19
CA ALA A 97 -17.12 -8.23 -14.09
C ALA A 97 -17.63 -7.92 -15.50
N THR A 98 -18.73 -8.58 -15.87
CA THR A 98 -19.47 -8.29 -17.09
C THR A 98 -20.22 -6.97 -16.87
N SER A 99 -19.91 -5.95 -17.66
CA SER A 99 -20.77 -4.79 -17.89
C SER A 99 -20.75 -4.41 -19.36
#